data_AF-A0AA92V377-F1
#
_entry.id   AF-A0AA92V377-F1
#
_cell.length_a   1.000
_cell.length_b   1.000
_cell.length_c   1.000
_cell.angle_alpha   90.00
_cell.angle_beta   90.00
_cell.angle_gamma   90.00
#
_symmetry.space_group_name_H-M   'P 1'
#
loop_
_entity.id
_entity.type
_entity.pdbx_description
1 polymer ?
#
loop_
_entity_poly.entity_id
_entity_poly.type
_entity_poly.pdbx_seq_one_letter_code
_entity_poly.pdbx_strand_id
1 'polypeptide(L)'
;MKFTITHRNKKNQLLVSTKSLERFLGRIVNDDARNTVENFREYVPYLMNGYDGYKDMPTWMHVHPAAEFQKSENGLLKMKKNNGVLLLTFVDINEDGGMDAIKQKVASLPSTFAAFVGADGISLHVLAKYALAKGTLPDEEVAADRIYKQAFLTFAPLYQTLVKAKMQMPEPSIFSDFLMTRDSFPYYREDALPLTLNEVFHGAEKPVEIVDEKETDHSSGGVDNDRKELSDNIMSMIGFLCKKYDFRYNSVMKCTEYRPKEKDYWGYQPVDARVQKRMTLEVQLANIRVSIKDVRNYLESDLLSTYNPVENFLFKCEGKWDGKDHIRALARTVPTDNPYWEDWFYTWFLAMVDQWLAYSHRKYGNSVAPLLISKQGYNKSTFCRSLVPPELQWGYNDNLVLSEKRQVLQTMCQSLVINLDEFNQISPQVQQGFLKNIIQLPSVKIKPPYGSHVQEFPRMASFIATSNMEDILSDPSGNRRFLGVELTGPIDVSQRPNYEQLYAQALSALRAGEKTYFDAEQTRLIMANNRKFEVVSPVDQYFGLYFDLTDNAKQGEYLTAAEIFQELKSHIGSSLKLNSLIAFGRKLSQMPTIHRKRFNDGMRYLVVRKS
;
A
#
# COMPACT_ATOMS: atom_id res chain seq x y z
N MET A 1 40.91 -16.40 3.04
CA MET A 1 39.90 -15.45 3.58
C MET A 1 38.98 -16.19 4.55
N LYS A 2 38.23 -15.48 5.39
CA LYS A 2 37.15 -16.05 6.21
C LYS A 2 35.83 -15.33 5.93
N PHE A 3 34.71 -16.04 6.10
CA PHE A 3 33.39 -15.42 6.15
C PHE A 3 32.98 -15.20 7.60
N THR A 4 32.24 -14.12 7.85
CA THR A 4 31.66 -13.85 9.17
C THR A 4 30.30 -14.53 9.27
N ILE A 5 30.06 -15.23 10.38
CA ILE A 5 28.77 -15.83 10.70
C ILE A 5 28.23 -15.13 11.96
N THR A 6 27.09 -14.48 11.83
CA THR A 6 26.43 -13.69 12.89
C THR A 6 25.05 -14.24 13.19
N HIS A 7 24.67 -14.31 14.47
CA HIS A 7 23.31 -14.67 14.89
C HIS A 7 22.98 -14.04 16.24
N ARG A 8 21.70 -14.05 16.63
CA ARG A 8 21.30 -13.71 18.00
C ARG A 8 21.02 -14.98 18.79
N ASN A 9 21.45 -15.01 20.06
CA ASN A 9 21.07 -16.09 20.96
C ASN A 9 19.67 -15.86 21.58
N LYS A 10 19.15 -16.82 22.35
CA LYS A 10 17.85 -16.71 23.05
C LYS A 10 17.76 -15.55 24.07
N LYS A 11 18.86 -14.86 24.37
CA LYS A 11 18.92 -13.63 25.19
C LYS A 11 19.03 -12.35 24.33
N ASN A 12 18.74 -12.44 23.02
CA ASN A 12 18.84 -11.36 22.04
C ASN A 12 20.26 -10.78 21.84
N GLN A 13 21.30 -11.48 22.32
CA GLN A 13 22.68 -11.01 22.23
C GLN A 13 23.30 -11.40 20.88
N LEU A 14 23.89 -10.43 20.17
CA LEU A 14 24.66 -10.68 18.96
C LEU A 14 25.90 -11.52 19.26
N LEU A 15 25.97 -12.70 18.63
CA LEU A 15 27.13 -13.58 18.56
C LEU A 15 27.78 -13.46 17.18
N VAL A 16 29.11 -13.38 17.16
CA VAL A 16 29.93 -13.20 15.95
C VAL A 16 31.00 -14.28 15.93
N SER A 17 31.20 -14.91 14.78
CA SER A 17 32.22 -15.95 14.58
C SER A 17 32.77 -15.85 13.15
N THR A 18 33.93 -16.45 12.88
CA THR A 18 34.50 -16.51 11.53
C THR A 18 34.86 -17.94 11.15
N LYS A 19 34.71 -18.29 9.87
CA LYS A 19 35.09 -19.62 9.33
C LYS A 19 35.89 -19.45 8.04
N SER A 20 36.94 -20.26 7.84
CA SER A 20 37.61 -20.32 6.52
C SER A 20 36.65 -20.87 5.47
N LEU A 21 36.91 -20.55 4.20
CA LEU A 21 35.99 -20.87 3.13
C LEU A 21 35.80 -22.38 2.92
N GLU A 22 36.88 -23.19 2.91
CA GLU A 22 36.70 -24.64 2.75
C GLU A 22 35.84 -25.22 3.89
N ARG A 23 36.04 -24.72 5.12
CA ARG A 23 35.26 -25.10 6.30
C ARG A 23 33.82 -24.57 6.27
N PHE A 24 33.52 -23.53 5.49
CA PHE A 24 32.16 -23.05 5.25
C PHE A 24 31.47 -23.89 4.16
N LEU A 25 32.13 -24.13 3.03
CA LEU A 25 31.60 -24.96 1.95
C LEU A 25 31.35 -26.39 2.41
N GLY A 26 32.33 -27.01 3.09
CA GLY A 26 32.17 -28.31 3.75
C GLY A 26 31.18 -28.31 4.93
N ARG A 27 30.64 -27.15 5.34
CA ARG A 27 29.46 -27.08 6.23
C ARG A 27 28.18 -27.19 5.42
N ILE A 28 28.04 -26.47 4.30
CA ILE A 28 26.76 -26.38 3.58
C ILE A 28 26.44 -27.62 2.72
N VAL A 29 27.38 -28.55 2.50
CA VAL A 29 27.11 -29.83 1.80
C VAL A 29 26.05 -30.67 2.54
N ASN A 30 26.08 -30.64 3.87
CA ASN A 30 25.17 -31.39 4.74
C ASN A 30 24.37 -30.43 5.62
N ASP A 31 23.24 -30.88 6.14
CA ASP A 31 22.51 -30.12 7.17
C ASP A 31 23.21 -30.26 8.53
N ASP A 32 22.75 -29.51 9.53
CA ASP A 32 23.08 -29.86 10.91
C ASP A 32 22.26 -31.07 11.41
N ALA A 33 22.64 -31.63 12.56
CA ALA A 33 21.99 -32.82 13.13
C ALA A 33 20.53 -32.62 13.58
N ARG A 34 19.90 -31.48 13.25
CA ARG A 34 18.47 -31.22 13.44
C ARG A 34 17.73 -31.05 12.11
N ASN A 35 18.42 -31.19 10.97
CA ASN A 35 17.91 -30.86 9.63
C ASN A 35 17.36 -29.42 9.57
N THR A 36 18.08 -28.47 10.18
CA THR A 36 17.59 -27.10 10.37
C THR A 36 17.21 -26.43 9.04
N VAL A 37 17.97 -26.63 7.96
CA VAL A 37 17.65 -26.04 6.64
C VAL A 37 16.51 -26.79 5.95
N GLU A 38 16.48 -28.13 5.99
CA GLU A 38 15.39 -28.91 5.39
C GLU A 38 14.01 -28.59 6.03
N ASN A 39 13.94 -28.54 7.36
CA ASN A 39 12.74 -28.16 8.10
C ASN A 39 12.26 -26.71 7.80
N PHE A 40 13.14 -25.85 7.28
CA PHE A 40 12.77 -24.52 6.82
C PHE A 40 12.23 -24.57 5.38
N ARG A 41 12.88 -25.34 4.49
CA ARG A 41 12.42 -25.57 3.11
C ARG A 41 11.04 -26.18 3.02
N GLU A 42 10.74 -27.19 3.84
CA GLU A 42 9.39 -27.75 3.95
C GLU A 42 8.34 -26.69 4.33
N TYR A 43 8.74 -25.64 5.06
CA TYR A 43 7.84 -24.59 5.55
C TYR A 43 7.71 -23.39 4.60
N VAL A 44 8.69 -23.14 3.73
CA VAL A 44 8.72 -21.99 2.80
C VAL A 44 7.45 -21.85 1.93
N PRO A 45 6.88 -22.92 1.34
CA PRO A 45 5.65 -22.83 0.55
C PRO A 45 4.41 -22.30 1.32
N TYR A 46 4.45 -22.30 2.66
CA TYR A 46 3.36 -21.83 3.52
C TYR A 46 3.57 -20.38 4.02
N LEU A 47 4.70 -19.73 3.69
CA LEU A 47 5.07 -18.39 4.16
C LEU A 47 4.60 -17.30 3.18
N MET A 48 3.48 -16.65 3.52
CA MET A 48 2.82 -15.66 2.65
C MET A 48 3.47 -14.27 2.62
N ASN A 49 4.41 -13.95 3.52
CA ASN A 49 4.98 -12.59 3.69
C ASN A 49 6.46 -12.64 4.11
N GLY A 50 7.31 -13.31 3.32
CA GLY A 50 8.73 -13.49 3.63
C GLY A 50 8.97 -14.42 4.84
N TYR A 51 10.21 -14.47 5.32
CA TYR A 51 10.65 -15.51 6.26
C TYR A 51 10.45 -15.19 7.76
N ASP A 52 10.05 -13.97 8.11
CA ASP A 52 9.91 -13.50 9.50
C ASP A 52 8.92 -14.34 10.34
N GLY A 53 7.97 -15.01 9.69
CA GLY A 53 7.02 -15.91 10.34
C GLY A 53 7.60 -17.27 10.76
N TYR A 54 8.83 -17.62 10.37
CA TYR A 54 9.42 -18.91 10.70
C TYR A 54 10.02 -18.93 12.11
N LYS A 55 9.66 -19.96 12.89
CA LYS A 55 9.91 -20.08 14.34
C LYS A 55 11.37 -19.83 14.79
N ASP A 56 12.36 -20.27 14.00
CA ASP A 56 13.78 -20.18 14.35
C ASP A 56 14.48 -18.95 13.73
N MET A 57 13.79 -18.21 12.86
CA MET A 57 14.33 -17.04 12.12
C MET A 57 14.98 -15.99 13.03
N PRO A 58 14.43 -15.62 14.21
CA PRO A 58 15.07 -14.67 15.13
C PRO A 58 16.43 -15.13 15.69
N THR A 59 16.79 -16.40 15.50
CA THR A 59 18.06 -17.00 15.94
C THR A 59 18.87 -17.59 14.78
N TRP A 60 18.46 -17.38 13.53
CA TRP A 60 19.14 -17.93 12.36
C TRP A 60 20.55 -17.37 12.19
N MET A 61 21.41 -18.13 11.52
CA MET A 61 22.78 -17.71 11.22
C MET A 61 22.81 -16.95 9.90
N HIS A 62 23.24 -15.69 9.93
CA HIS A 62 23.50 -14.86 8.78
C HIS A 62 24.98 -14.93 8.40
N VAL A 63 25.29 -14.99 7.10
CA VAL A 63 26.65 -15.18 6.58
C VAL A 63 27.05 -13.98 5.74
N HIS A 64 28.09 -13.28 6.16
CA HIS A 64 28.65 -12.11 5.47
C HIS A 64 29.90 -12.55 4.70
N PRO A 65 29.85 -12.65 3.36
CA PRO A 65 31.00 -13.06 2.56
C PRO A 65 31.97 -11.91 2.26
N ALA A 66 31.46 -10.67 2.23
CA ALA A 66 32.16 -9.48 1.76
C ALA A 66 33.33 -9.05 2.66
N ALA A 67 33.26 -9.33 3.97
CA ALA A 67 34.28 -8.93 4.93
C ALA A 67 34.38 -9.88 6.14
N GLU A 68 35.57 -9.90 6.75
CA GLU A 68 35.77 -10.37 8.12
C GLU A 68 35.38 -9.23 9.07
N PHE A 69 34.32 -9.42 9.86
CA PHE A 69 33.86 -8.50 10.89
C PHE A 69 34.24 -9.00 12.30
N GLN A 70 34.41 -8.06 13.22
CA GLN A 70 34.53 -8.32 14.65
C GLN A 70 33.48 -7.52 15.43
N LYS A 71 33.21 -7.93 16.67
CA LYS A 71 32.31 -7.20 17.56
C LYS A 71 33.08 -6.07 18.24
N SER A 72 32.59 -4.84 18.09
CA SER A 72 33.09 -3.66 18.81
C SER A 72 32.65 -3.65 20.27
N GLU A 73 33.26 -2.79 21.09
CA GLU A 73 32.92 -2.59 22.51
C GLU A 73 31.44 -2.20 22.69
N ASN A 74 30.93 -1.34 21.81
CA ASN A 74 29.52 -0.94 21.73
C ASN A 74 28.58 -2.05 21.20
N GLY A 75 29.09 -3.26 20.99
CA GLY A 75 28.33 -4.44 20.59
C GLY A 75 27.97 -4.53 19.10
N LEU A 76 28.25 -3.50 18.30
CA LEU A 76 28.05 -3.44 16.86
C LEU A 76 29.11 -4.24 16.09
N LEU A 77 28.81 -4.64 14.86
CA LEU A 77 29.81 -5.14 13.92
C LEU A 77 30.75 -4.00 13.48
N LYS A 78 32.04 -4.27 13.38
CA LYS A 78 33.05 -3.41 12.76
C LYS A 78 33.93 -4.25 11.83
N MET A 79 34.21 -3.74 10.64
CA MET A 79 35.07 -4.40 9.65
C MET A 79 36.49 -4.57 10.21
N LYS A 80 37.05 -5.76 10.01
CA LYS A 80 38.45 -6.08 10.27
C LYS A 80 39.24 -6.26 8.97
N LYS A 81 38.61 -6.77 7.92
CA LYS A 81 39.23 -6.96 6.60
C LYS A 81 38.18 -7.09 5.49
N ASN A 82 38.39 -6.38 4.38
CA ASN A 82 37.63 -6.59 3.14
C ASN A 82 38.09 -7.87 2.43
N ASN A 83 37.17 -8.73 1.99
CA ASN A 83 37.48 -9.98 1.29
C ASN A 83 37.56 -9.86 -0.24
N GLY A 84 37.07 -8.76 -0.83
CA GLY A 84 36.99 -8.62 -2.30
C GLY A 84 35.95 -9.55 -2.93
N VAL A 85 34.87 -9.87 -2.22
CA VAL A 85 33.81 -10.79 -2.67
C VAL A 85 32.47 -10.05 -2.71
N LEU A 86 31.85 -9.97 -3.89
CA LEU A 86 30.45 -9.58 -4.04
C LEU A 86 29.54 -10.74 -3.66
N LEU A 87 28.41 -10.41 -3.02
CA LEU A 87 27.24 -11.28 -2.92
C LEU A 87 26.26 -10.86 -4.01
N LEU A 88 25.69 -11.85 -4.70
CA LEU A 88 24.60 -11.67 -5.66
C LEU A 88 23.54 -12.73 -5.32
N THR A 89 22.29 -12.31 -5.09
CA THR A 89 21.17 -13.24 -4.80
C THR A 89 20.13 -13.15 -5.90
N PHE A 90 19.80 -14.29 -6.50
CA PHE A 90 18.81 -14.43 -7.56
C PHE A 90 17.59 -15.24 -7.09
N VAL A 91 16.41 -14.84 -7.54
CA VAL A 91 15.09 -15.40 -7.21
C VAL A 91 14.18 -15.35 -8.45
N ASP A 92 12.97 -15.90 -8.35
CA ASP A 92 12.04 -16.06 -9.48
C ASP A 92 12.70 -16.83 -10.64
N ILE A 93 13.44 -17.89 -10.27
CA ILE A 93 14.28 -18.71 -11.15
C ILE A 93 13.42 -19.72 -11.92
N ASN A 94 13.28 -19.49 -13.23
CA ASN A 94 12.52 -20.31 -14.17
C ASN A 94 13.44 -20.71 -15.35
N GLU A 95 14.16 -21.83 -15.21
CA GLU A 95 15.13 -22.31 -16.19
C GLU A 95 15.01 -23.83 -16.36
N ASP A 96 15.07 -24.31 -17.60
CA ASP A 96 15.08 -25.74 -17.92
C ASP A 96 16.35 -26.40 -17.37
N GLY A 97 16.19 -27.38 -16.47
CA GLY A 97 17.29 -27.98 -15.69
C GLY A 97 17.56 -27.31 -14.33
N GLY A 98 16.81 -26.27 -13.97
CA GLY A 98 16.73 -25.73 -12.61
C GLY A 98 18.05 -25.18 -12.03
N MET A 99 18.21 -25.32 -10.72
CA MET A 99 19.32 -24.71 -9.96
C MET A 99 20.70 -25.16 -10.42
N ASP A 100 20.88 -26.44 -10.77
CA ASP A 100 22.18 -26.97 -11.18
C ASP A 100 22.58 -26.46 -12.58
N ALA A 101 21.62 -26.30 -13.50
CA ALA A 101 21.86 -25.67 -14.79
C ALA A 101 22.33 -24.21 -14.63
N ILE A 102 21.71 -23.42 -13.75
CA ILE A 102 22.16 -22.04 -13.51
C ILE A 102 23.49 -21.99 -12.75
N LYS A 103 23.74 -22.88 -11.78
CA LYS A 103 25.07 -23.00 -11.13
C LYS A 103 26.16 -23.25 -12.17
N GLN A 104 25.92 -24.12 -13.17
CA GLN A 104 26.84 -24.32 -14.29
C GLN A 104 26.97 -23.07 -15.18
N LYS A 105 25.89 -22.36 -15.50
CA LYS A 105 25.95 -21.10 -16.25
C LYS A 105 26.83 -20.08 -15.55
N VAL A 106 26.60 -19.77 -14.26
CA VAL A 106 27.43 -18.78 -13.56
C VAL A 106 28.87 -19.24 -13.35
N ALA A 107 29.11 -20.55 -13.18
CA ALA A 107 30.47 -21.12 -13.10
C ALA A 107 31.32 -20.89 -14.38
N SER A 108 30.69 -20.64 -15.53
CA SER A 108 31.40 -20.31 -16.78
C SER A 108 32.16 -18.98 -16.70
N LEU A 109 31.74 -18.03 -15.86
CA LEU A 109 32.48 -16.79 -15.63
C LEU A 109 33.72 -17.08 -14.75
N PRO A 110 34.94 -16.69 -15.16
CA PRO A 110 36.17 -16.94 -14.39
C PRO A 110 36.15 -16.32 -12.98
N SER A 111 35.40 -15.25 -12.79
CA SER A 111 35.23 -14.52 -11.54
C SER A 111 34.30 -15.15 -10.53
N THR A 112 33.51 -16.15 -10.95
CA THR A 112 32.61 -16.87 -10.05
C THR A 112 33.44 -17.72 -9.10
N PHE A 113 33.33 -17.37 -7.83
CA PHE A 113 34.11 -17.91 -6.72
C PHE A 113 33.36 -19.05 -6.05
N ALA A 114 32.05 -18.88 -5.84
CA ALA A 114 31.14 -19.94 -5.44
C ALA A 114 29.74 -19.68 -5.97
N ALA A 115 28.92 -20.72 -6.12
CA ALA A 115 27.49 -20.59 -6.38
C ALA A 115 26.73 -21.75 -5.72
N PHE A 116 25.71 -21.43 -4.92
CA PHE A 116 24.98 -22.42 -4.12
C PHE A 116 23.54 -21.96 -3.84
N VAL A 117 22.64 -22.93 -3.73
CA VAL A 117 21.22 -22.69 -3.42
C VAL A 117 21.08 -22.05 -2.02
N GLY A 118 20.16 -21.10 -1.90
CA GLY A 118 19.86 -20.41 -0.63
C GLY A 118 19.02 -21.24 0.34
N ALA A 119 18.88 -20.75 1.57
CA ALA A 119 18.28 -21.54 2.66
C ALA A 119 16.86 -22.00 2.33
N ASP A 120 16.11 -21.20 1.55
CA ASP A 120 14.74 -21.46 1.12
C ASP A 120 14.60 -22.51 0.00
N GLY A 121 15.70 -22.94 -0.63
CA GLY A 121 15.69 -23.90 -1.74
C GLY A 121 15.31 -23.32 -3.11
N ILE A 122 14.81 -22.08 -3.17
CA ILE A 122 14.29 -21.43 -4.39
C ILE A 122 15.07 -20.18 -4.80
N SER A 123 16.01 -19.73 -3.98
CA SER A 123 16.99 -18.70 -4.31
C SER A 123 18.37 -19.28 -4.67
N LEU A 124 19.15 -18.55 -5.45
CA LEU A 124 20.55 -18.86 -5.76
C LEU A 124 21.45 -17.73 -5.25
N HIS A 125 22.44 -18.06 -4.42
CA HIS A 125 23.52 -17.14 -4.07
C HIS A 125 24.73 -17.39 -4.97
N VAL A 126 25.29 -16.32 -5.51
CA VAL A 126 26.51 -16.34 -6.31
C VAL A 126 27.52 -15.39 -5.66
N LEU A 127 28.71 -15.90 -5.40
CA LEU A 127 29.83 -15.13 -4.89
C LEU A 127 30.82 -14.88 -6.02
N ALA A 128 31.16 -13.62 -6.27
CA ALA A 128 32.07 -13.22 -7.33
C ALA A 128 33.25 -12.42 -6.75
N LYS A 129 34.49 -12.76 -7.14
CA LYS A 129 35.66 -11.96 -6.73
C LYS A 129 35.71 -10.65 -7.53
N TYR A 130 36.15 -9.58 -6.86
CA TYR A 130 36.54 -8.31 -7.47
C TYR A 130 37.84 -7.80 -6.83
N ALA A 131 38.59 -6.98 -7.55
CA ALA A 131 39.79 -6.30 -7.06
C ALA A 131 39.89 -4.91 -7.69
N LEU A 132 40.59 -3.98 -7.03
CA LEU A 132 40.89 -2.67 -7.61
C LEU A 132 42.05 -2.78 -8.60
N ALA A 133 42.08 -1.94 -9.63
CA ALA A 133 43.18 -1.89 -10.59
C ALA A 133 44.55 -1.57 -9.94
N LYS A 134 44.56 -0.87 -8.79
CA LYS A 134 45.76 -0.63 -7.95
C LYS A 134 46.07 -1.76 -6.95
N GLY A 135 45.33 -2.87 -7.00
CA GLY A 135 45.58 -4.10 -6.24
C GLY A 135 45.02 -4.12 -4.82
N THR A 136 45.35 -3.14 -3.98
CA THR A 136 44.95 -3.12 -2.57
C THR A 136 43.47 -2.72 -2.39
N LEU A 137 42.72 -3.55 -1.66
CA LEU A 137 41.35 -3.20 -1.22
C LEU A 137 41.42 -2.22 -0.02
N PRO A 138 40.39 -1.38 0.21
CA PRO A 138 40.40 -0.46 1.35
C PRO A 138 40.24 -1.18 2.69
N ASP A 139 41.08 -0.82 3.67
CA ASP A 139 40.97 -1.24 5.07
C ASP A 139 39.99 -0.36 5.89
N GLU A 140 39.64 0.82 5.39
CA GLU A 140 38.59 1.67 6.00
C GLU A 140 37.20 1.18 5.59
N GLU A 141 36.31 0.98 6.57
CA GLU A 141 34.95 0.45 6.39
C GLU A 141 34.10 1.27 5.41
N VAL A 142 34.16 2.61 5.49
CA VAL A 142 33.37 3.51 4.61
C VAL A 142 33.88 3.48 3.17
N ALA A 143 35.20 3.38 2.97
CA ALA A 143 35.81 3.22 1.66
C ALA A 143 35.51 1.82 1.08
N ALA A 144 35.59 0.76 1.89
CA ALA A 144 35.25 -0.60 1.48
C ALA A 144 33.78 -0.75 1.08
N ASP A 145 32.84 -0.15 1.81
CA ASP A 145 31.42 -0.14 1.47
C ASP A 145 31.13 0.63 0.17
N ARG A 146 31.79 1.79 -0.04
CA ARG A 146 31.71 2.56 -1.28
C ARG A 146 32.20 1.77 -2.49
N ILE A 147 33.37 1.14 -2.35
CA ILE A 147 33.98 0.29 -3.39
C ILE A 147 33.14 -0.96 -3.66
N TYR A 148 32.59 -1.60 -2.63
CA TYR A 148 31.65 -2.72 -2.79
C TYR A 148 30.41 -2.31 -3.59
N LYS A 149 29.80 -1.17 -3.27
CA LYS A 149 28.64 -0.62 -3.99
C LYS A 149 28.98 -0.32 -5.45
N GLN A 150 30.16 0.23 -5.73
CA GLN A 150 30.62 0.47 -7.11
C GLN A 150 30.88 -0.84 -7.87
N ALA A 151 31.56 -1.81 -7.26
CA ALA A 151 31.80 -3.13 -7.83
C ALA A 151 30.47 -3.85 -8.12
N PHE A 152 29.52 -3.82 -7.20
CA PHE A 152 28.18 -4.39 -7.39
C PHE A 152 27.47 -3.75 -8.59
N LEU A 153 27.39 -2.42 -8.65
CA LEU A 153 26.73 -1.71 -9.76
C LEU A 153 27.41 -1.96 -11.12
N THR A 154 28.73 -2.20 -11.12
CA THR A 154 29.51 -2.47 -12.34
C THR A 154 29.35 -3.92 -12.81
N PHE A 155 29.33 -4.89 -11.89
CA PHE A 155 29.46 -6.32 -12.22
C PHE A 155 28.20 -7.16 -12.05
N ALA A 156 27.25 -6.75 -11.20
CA ALA A 156 25.97 -7.46 -11.05
C ALA A 156 25.16 -7.59 -12.36
N PRO A 157 25.15 -6.61 -13.29
CA PRO A 157 24.46 -6.74 -14.58
C PRO A 157 25.00 -7.87 -15.48
N LEU A 158 26.29 -8.19 -15.40
CA LEU A 158 26.90 -9.32 -16.14
C LEU A 158 26.26 -10.65 -15.71
N TYR A 159 26.19 -10.86 -14.40
CA TYR A 159 25.56 -12.04 -13.81
C TYR A 159 24.04 -12.07 -14.05
N GLN A 160 23.35 -10.92 -13.95
CA GLN A 160 21.91 -10.84 -14.22
C GLN A 160 21.56 -11.21 -15.66
N THR A 161 22.37 -10.77 -16.63
CA THR A 161 22.20 -11.10 -18.06
C THR A 161 22.36 -12.61 -18.32
N LEU A 162 23.28 -13.25 -17.58
CA LEU A 162 23.59 -14.68 -17.70
C LEU A 162 22.55 -15.59 -17.01
N VAL A 163 22.02 -15.15 -15.86
CA VAL A 163 21.03 -15.90 -15.06
C VAL A 163 19.60 -15.66 -15.55
N LYS A 164 19.30 -14.51 -16.16
CA LYS A 164 17.96 -14.07 -16.64
C LYS A 164 16.86 -13.99 -15.57
N ALA A 165 17.16 -14.29 -14.31
CA ALA A 165 16.23 -14.19 -13.19
C ALA A 165 16.32 -12.83 -12.47
N LYS A 166 15.41 -12.61 -11.50
CA LYS A 166 15.33 -11.38 -10.71
C LYS A 166 16.40 -11.36 -9.63
N MET A 167 17.02 -10.20 -9.41
CA MET A 167 18.05 -10.03 -8.38
C MET A 167 17.44 -9.40 -7.12
N GLN A 168 17.64 -10.05 -5.95
CA GLN A 168 17.06 -9.63 -4.67
C GLN A 168 18.09 -8.94 -3.76
N MET A 169 18.66 -7.83 -4.23
CA MET A 169 19.56 -6.98 -3.44
C MET A 169 19.32 -5.49 -3.78
N PRO A 170 18.32 -4.82 -3.16
CA PRO A 170 17.98 -3.43 -3.47
C PRO A 170 19.01 -2.42 -2.92
N GLU A 171 19.66 -2.74 -1.79
CA GLU A 171 20.73 -1.93 -1.19
C GLU A 171 21.96 -2.81 -0.90
N PRO A 172 22.91 -2.93 -1.85
CA PRO A 172 24.14 -3.70 -1.65
C PRO A 172 25.09 -3.01 -0.67
N SER A 173 25.79 -3.76 0.18
CA SER A 173 26.77 -3.26 1.15
C SER A 173 27.78 -4.35 1.54
N ILE A 174 28.93 -3.99 2.12
CA ILE A 174 29.80 -4.97 2.80
C ILE A 174 29.09 -5.70 3.96
N PHE A 175 28.02 -5.11 4.50
CA PHE A 175 27.15 -5.73 5.50
C PHE A 175 26.02 -6.60 4.90
N SER A 176 25.97 -6.79 3.57
CA SER A 176 24.99 -7.68 2.94
C SER A 176 25.31 -9.14 3.24
N ASP A 177 24.32 -9.85 3.78
CA ASP A 177 24.42 -11.25 4.19
C ASP A 177 23.42 -12.15 3.44
N PHE A 178 23.56 -13.45 3.69
CA PHE A 178 22.56 -14.46 3.34
C PHE A 178 22.33 -15.43 4.50
N LEU A 179 21.13 -16.03 4.54
CA LEU A 179 20.78 -17.05 5.53
C LEU A 179 21.65 -18.30 5.36
N MET A 180 22.17 -18.84 6.48
CA MET A 180 22.90 -20.11 6.53
C MET A 180 22.09 -21.19 5.81
N THR A 181 22.72 -21.81 4.82
CA THR A 181 22.07 -22.63 3.80
C THR A 181 22.69 -24.03 3.74
N ARG A 182 22.08 -24.88 2.91
CA ARG A 182 22.56 -26.20 2.51
C ARG A 182 22.43 -26.36 1.01
N ASP A 183 23.49 -26.76 0.34
CA ASP A 183 23.49 -27.22 -1.05
C ASP A 183 24.39 -28.44 -1.13
N SER A 184 23.84 -29.58 -1.55
CA SER A 184 24.59 -30.84 -1.64
C SER A 184 25.64 -30.84 -2.76
N PHE A 185 25.51 -29.94 -3.74
CA PHE A 185 26.44 -29.77 -4.86
C PHE A 185 26.80 -28.28 -5.04
N PRO A 186 27.46 -27.64 -4.06
CA PRO A 186 27.81 -26.23 -4.13
C PRO A 186 28.99 -26.05 -5.08
N TYR A 187 28.87 -25.11 -6.02
CA TYR A 187 29.99 -24.75 -6.89
C TYR A 187 31.04 -23.93 -6.12
N TYR A 188 32.32 -24.20 -6.36
CA TYR A 188 33.46 -23.46 -5.82
C TYR A 188 34.65 -23.49 -6.80
N ARG A 189 35.39 -22.38 -6.89
CA ARG A 189 36.67 -22.24 -7.59
C ARG A 189 37.63 -21.39 -6.77
N GLU A 190 38.70 -21.96 -6.24
CA GLU A 190 39.66 -21.24 -5.39
C GLU A 190 40.42 -20.14 -6.17
N ASP A 191 40.87 -20.49 -7.37
CA ASP A 191 41.64 -19.68 -8.32
C ASP A 191 40.80 -18.66 -9.11
N ALA A 192 39.51 -18.45 -8.76
CA ALA A 192 38.62 -17.53 -9.46
C ALA A 192 39.25 -16.14 -9.66
N LEU A 193 39.21 -15.63 -10.89
CA LEU A 193 39.91 -14.42 -11.30
C LEU A 193 39.09 -13.16 -10.94
N PRO A 194 39.60 -12.23 -10.12
CA PRO A 194 38.82 -11.08 -9.69
C PRO A 194 38.46 -10.17 -10.86
N LEU A 195 37.21 -9.71 -10.91
CA LEU A 195 36.81 -8.64 -11.82
C LEU A 195 37.53 -7.35 -11.42
N THR A 196 38.35 -6.83 -12.34
CA THR A 196 39.13 -5.62 -12.11
C THR A 196 38.22 -4.39 -12.18
N LEU A 197 37.95 -3.80 -11.01
CA LEU A 197 37.32 -2.49 -10.94
C LEU A 197 38.40 -1.43 -11.18
N ASN A 198 38.34 -0.80 -12.34
CA ASN A 198 39.11 0.40 -12.60
C ASN A 198 38.58 1.51 -11.68
N GLU A 199 39.42 1.92 -10.72
CA GLU A 199 39.19 3.14 -9.97
C GLU A 199 39.26 4.32 -10.94
N VAL A 200 38.13 4.99 -11.16
CA VAL A 200 38.06 6.19 -12.00
C VAL A 200 38.68 7.36 -11.22
N PHE A 201 40.01 7.37 -11.18
CA PHE A 201 40.78 8.52 -10.74
C PHE A 201 40.66 9.62 -11.79
N HIS A 202 40.07 10.74 -11.39
CA HIS A 202 40.58 12.03 -11.83
C HIS A 202 41.96 12.21 -11.15
N GLY A 203 43.04 11.83 -11.83
CA GLY A 203 44.43 12.04 -11.38
C GLY A 203 44.82 13.53 -11.44
N ALA A 204 45.65 14.07 -10.53
CA ALA A 204 47.05 13.72 -10.19
C ALA A 204 48.06 14.28 -11.23
N GLU A 205 49.28 14.72 -10.89
CA GLU A 205 50.04 14.78 -9.62
C GLU A 205 50.39 16.28 -9.28
N LYS A 206 51.41 16.76 -8.54
CA LYS A 206 52.57 16.21 -7.78
C LYS A 206 53.01 17.17 -6.63
N PRO A 207 54.25 17.10 -6.06
CA PRO A 207 54.52 16.68 -4.69
C PRO A 207 54.63 17.82 -3.63
N VAL A 208 54.81 17.43 -2.36
CA VAL A 208 55.29 18.28 -1.27
C VAL A 208 56.49 17.59 -0.62
N GLU A 209 57.55 18.35 -0.31
CA GLU A 209 58.77 17.85 0.34
C GLU A 209 58.63 17.76 1.87
N ILE A 210 59.50 16.97 2.50
CA ILE A 210 59.53 16.78 3.96
C ILE A 210 60.18 18.00 4.60
N VAL A 211 59.48 18.62 5.55
CA VAL A 211 60.07 19.54 6.55
C VAL A 211 59.51 19.16 7.92
N ASP A 212 60.39 18.75 8.83
CA ASP A 212 60.05 18.62 10.24
C ASP A 212 59.79 20.02 10.84
N GLU A 213 58.72 20.19 11.63
CA GLU A 213 58.87 20.81 12.94
C GLU A 213 57.70 20.54 13.92
N LYS A 214 58.03 19.78 14.97
CA LYS A 214 57.65 19.91 16.39
C LYS A 214 56.18 19.92 16.84
N GLU A 215 56.01 19.29 18.01
CA GLU A 215 54.83 19.34 18.86
C GLU A 215 54.52 20.78 19.33
N THR A 216 53.24 21.10 19.55
CA THR A 216 52.83 22.03 20.61
C THR A 216 51.36 21.79 20.98
N ASP A 217 51.00 22.21 22.20
CA ASP A 217 49.81 21.76 22.91
C ASP A 217 48.47 22.41 22.50
N HIS A 218 47.40 21.78 22.97
CA HIS A 218 45.99 22.18 22.92
C HIS A 218 45.66 23.69 22.81
N SER A 219 44.76 24.03 21.87
CA SER A 219 43.74 25.06 22.11
C SER A 219 42.44 24.77 21.33
N SER A 220 41.31 25.25 21.85
CA SER A 220 39.96 24.90 21.38
C SER A 220 39.44 25.88 20.31
N GLY A 221 39.67 25.59 19.03
CA GLY A 221 39.22 26.47 17.92
C GLY A 221 38.54 25.81 16.70
N GLY A 222 38.81 24.54 16.38
CA GLY A 222 38.39 23.96 15.09
C GLY A 222 36.87 23.79 14.88
N VAL A 223 36.15 23.40 15.93
CA VAL A 223 34.76 22.91 15.83
C VAL A 223 33.79 23.94 15.24
N ASP A 224 33.96 25.23 15.57
CA ASP A 224 33.06 26.27 15.06
C ASP A 224 33.40 26.72 13.63
N ASN A 225 34.64 26.51 13.18
CA ASN A 225 35.01 26.78 11.78
C ASN A 225 34.46 25.69 10.85
N ASP A 226 34.60 24.41 11.23
CA ASP A 226 34.03 23.27 10.49
C ASP A 226 32.50 23.34 10.42
N ARG A 227 31.84 23.71 11.54
CA ARG A 227 30.39 23.95 11.57
C ARG A 227 29.96 25.08 10.65
N LYS A 228 30.77 26.13 10.54
CA LYS A 228 30.49 27.28 9.68
C LYS A 228 30.65 26.92 8.20
N GLU A 229 31.74 26.25 7.80
CA GLU A 229 31.89 25.73 6.43
C GLU A 229 30.73 24.77 6.07
N LEU A 230 30.32 23.88 6.98
CA LEU A 230 29.18 22.99 6.75
C LEU A 230 27.85 23.78 6.59
N SER A 231 27.61 24.80 7.42
CA SER A 231 26.41 25.64 7.34
C SER A 231 26.38 26.44 6.03
N ASP A 232 27.51 27.03 5.62
CA ASP A 232 27.63 27.81 4.39
C ASP A 232 27.47 26.91 3.14
N ASN A 233 27.95 25.66 3.17
CA ASN A 233 27.69 24.67 2.11
C ASN A 233 26.21 24.26 2.04
N ILE A 234 25.53 24.05 3.18
CA ILE A 234 24.10 23.72 3.22
C ILE A 234 23.26 24.91 2.69
N MET A 235 23.56 26.14 3.09
CA MET A 235 22.89 27.34 2.58
C MET A 235 23.13 27.54 1.08
N SER A 236 24.34 27.26 0.60
CA SER A 236 24.68 27.28 -0.83
C SER A 236 23.92 26.22 -1.63
N MET A 237 23.79 25.00 -1.10
CA MET A 237 22.96 23.93 -1.67
C MET A 237 21.49 24.36 -1.80
N ILE A 238 20.91 24.90 -0.72
CA ILE A 238 19.51 25.35 -0.71
C ILE A 238 19.33 26.49 -1.75
N GLY A 239 20.22 27.47 -1.76
CA GLY A 239 20.20 28.57 -2.75
C GLY A 239 20.29 28.07 -4.20
N PHE A 240 21.19 27.12 -4.48
CA PHE A 240 21.33 26.51 -5.81
C PHE A 240 20.07 25.72 -6.23
N LEU A 241 19.53 24.89 -5.34
CA LEU A 241 18.33 24.10 -5.61
C LEU A 241 17.11 25.01 -5.81
N CYS A 242 16.90 26.01 -4.95
CA CYS A 242 15.82 27.00 -5.10
C CYS A 242 15.98 27.91 -6.32
N LYS A 243 17.21 28.09 -6.86
CA LYS A 243 17.43 28.81 -8.12
C LYS A 243 16.97 28.01 -9.33
N LYS A 244 17.12 26.67 -9.32
CA LYS A 244 16.71 25.78 -10.43
C LYS A 244 15.29 25.24 -10.33
N TYR A 245 14.75 25.10 -9.13
CA TYR A 245 13.51 24.37 -8.87
C TYR A 245 12.57 25.15 -7.96
N ASP A 246 11.26 24.98 -8.18
CA ASP A 246 10.26 25.18 -7.12
C ASP A 246 10.09 23.87 -6.37
N PHE A 247 9.94 23.94 -5.05
CA PHE A 247 9.64 22.80 -4.18
C PHE A 247 8.40 23.06 -3.33
N ARG A 248 7.64 21.99 -3.04
CA ARG A 248 6.53 22.01 -2.08
C ARG A 248 6.33 20.63 -1.47
N TYR A 249 5.89 20.56 -0.21
CA TYR A 249 5.53 19.29 0.42
C TYR A 249 4.03 19.02 0.22
N ASN A 250 3.67 17.97 -0.52
CA ASN A 250 2.27 17.59 -0.72
C ASN A 250 1.72 16.94 0.56
N SER A 251 0.86 17.67 1.26
CA SER A 251 0.34 17.27 2.57
C SER A 251 -0.60 16.06 2.52
N VAL A 252 -1.15 15.71 1.35
CA VAL A 252 -2.08 14.59 1.17
C VAL A 252 -1.34 13.34 0.67
N MET A 253 -0.49 13.49 -0.35
CA MET A 253 0.33 12.40 -0.90
C MET A 253 1.54 12.06 0.00
N LYS A 254 1.83 12.90 1.00
CA LYS A 254 2.94 12.77 1.97
C LYS A 254 4.34 12.72 1.35
N CYS A 255 4.50 13.31 0.17
CA CYS A 255 5.76 13.37 -0.56
C CYS A 255 6.14 14.81 -0.93
N THR A 256 7.43 15.05 -1.12
CA THR A 256 7.92 16.31 -1.68
C THR A 256 7.75 16.31 -3.19
N GLU A 257 7.26 17.42 -3.73
CA GLU A 257 7.13 17.66 -5.16
C GLU A 257 8.10 18.77 -5.61
N TYR A 258 8.57 18.68 -6.85
CA TYR A 258 9.45 19.65 -7.48
C TYR A 258 8.94 20.05 -8.88
N ARG A 259 9.34 21.24 -9.34
CA ARG A 259 9.17 21.70 -10.72
C ARG A 259 10.44 22.42 -11.21
N PRO A 260 11.00 22.12 -12.39
CA PRO A 260 12.11 22.89 -12.95
C PRO A 260 11.68 24.30 -13.39
N LYS A 261 12.39 25.34 -12.95
CA LYS A 261 12.10 26.74 -13.33
C LYS A 261 12.39 27.05 -14.80
N GLU A 262 13.31 26.29 -15.40
CA GLU A 262 13.59 26.31 -16.84
C GLU A 262 12.47 25.66 -17.68
N LYS A 263 11.52 24.95 -17.04
CA LYS A 263 10.43 24.18 -17.68
C LYS A 263 9.16 24.28 -16.85
N ASP A 264 8.71 25.50 -16.59
CA ASP A 264 7.51 25.84 -15.81
C ASP A 264 6.20 25.23 -16.34
N TYR A 265 6.16 24.97 -17.65
CA TYR A 265 5.12 24.24 -18.38
C TYR A 265 5.02 22.75 -18.00
N TRP A 266 6.07 22.17 -17.40
CA TRP A 266 5.96 20.87 -16.73
C TRP A 266 5.33 21.09 -15.36
N GLY A 267 4.19 20.45 -15.10
CA GLY A 267 3.57 20.44 -13.78
C GLY A 267 4.50 19.85 -12.71
N TYR A 268 4.20 20.12 -11.44
CA TYR A 268 4.91 19.53 -10.30
C TYR A 268 4.92 18.00 -10.37
N GLN A 269 6.08 17.41 -10.06
CA GLN A 269 6.32 15.97 -10.05
C GLN A 269 6.83 15.52 -8.67
N PRO A 270 6.58 14.28 -8.23
CA PRO A 270 7.16 13.77 -6.99
C PRO A 270 8.69 13.69 -7.09
N VAL A 271 9.37 14.02 -6.00
CA VAL A 271 10.81 13.77 -5.81
C VAL A 271 10.98 12.29 -5.47
N ASP A 272 11.27 11.47 -6.48
CA ASP A 272 11.68 10.08 -6.28
C ASP A 272 13.18 9.96 -5.96
N ALA A 273 13.64 8.75 -5.65
CA ALA A 273 15.05 8.48 -5.35
C ALA A 273 16.01 8.72 -6.54
N ARG A 274 15.52 8.80 -7.79
CA ARG A 274 16.30 9.14 -8.98
C ARG A 274 16.43 10.65 -9.14
N VAL A 275 15.36 11.40 -8.88
CA VAL A 275 15.35 12.88 -8.80
C VAL A 275 16.26 13.35 -7.66
N GLN A 276 16.16 12.74 -6.48
CA GLN A 276 17.03 13.06 -5.34
C GLN A 276 18.53 12.88 -5.67
N LYS A 277 18.88 11.74 -6.32
CA LYS A 277 20.25 11.47 -6.78
C LYS A 277 20.71 12.48 -7.85
N ARG A 278 19.84 12.82 -8.82
CA ARG A 278 20.10 13.84 -9.84
C ARG A 278 20.37 15.22 -9.23
N MET A 279 19.54 15.67 -8.30
CA MET A 279 19.71 16.95 -7.59
C MET A 279 21.01 16.97 -6.77
N THR A 280 21.38 15.86 -6.14
CA THR A 280 22.66 15.73 -5.43
C THR A 280 23.84 15.90 -6.39
N LEU A 281 23.83 15.22 -7.53
CA LEU A 281 24.88 15.35 -8.55
C LEU A 281 24.95 16.78 -9.12
N GLU A 282 23.82 17.44 -9.37
CA GLU A 282 23.81 18.82 -9.87
C GLU A 282 24.42 19.82 -8.88
N VAL A 283 24.22 19.63 -7.57
CA VAL A 283 24.82 20.47 -6.53
C VAL A 283 26.33 20.19 -6.41
N GLN A 284 26.74 18.93 -6.43
CA GLN A 284 28.15 18.54 -6.36
C GLN A 284 28.94 19.00 -7.58
N LEU A 285 28.35 18.95 -8.78
CA LEU A 285 28.93 19.49 -10.02
C LEU A 285 29.01 21.03 -10.03
N ALA A 286 28.31 21.72 -9.13
CA ALA A 286 28.46 23.15 -8.86
C ALA A 286 29.54 23.47 -7.81
N ASN A 287 30.38 22.48 -7.46
CA ASN A 287 31.43 22.55 -6.43
C ASN A 287 30.94 22.79 -4.99
N ILE A 288 29.65 22.63 -4.71
CA ILE A 288 29.07 22.75 -3.36
C ILE A 288 29.26 21.41 -2.63
N ARG A 289 29.95 21.43 -1.48
CA ARG A 289 30.37 20.23 -0.74
C ARG A 289 29.24 19.73 0.19
N VAL A 290 28.29 18.98 -0.37
CA VAL A 290 27.22 18.33 0.39
C VAL A 290 27.06 16.85 0.03
N SER A 291 26.50 16.07 0.94
CA SER A 291 26.15 14.67 0.71
C SER A 291 24.71 14.48 0.22
N ILE A 292 24.39 13.29 -0.28
CA ILE A 292 23.00 12.89 -0.57
C ILE A 292 22.09 12.94 0.67
N LYS A 293 22.66 12.84 1.88
CA LYS A 293 21.90 12.96 3.13
C LYS A 293 21.50 14.42 3.39
N ASP A 294 22.34 15.39 3.08
CA ASP A 294 22.02 16.81 3.33
C ASP A 294 20.95 17.29 2.33
N VAL A 295 21.07 16.86 1.08
CA VAL A 295 20.03 17.01 0.05
C VAL A 295 18.73 16.30 0.48
N ARG A 296 18.81 15.13 1.12
CA ARG A 296 17.63 14.45 1.69
C ARG A 296 17.00 15.29 2.80
N ASN A 297 17.79 15.67 3.80
CA ASN A 297 17.34 16.39 4.98
C ASN A 297 16.59 17.67 4.56
N TYR A 298 17.13 18.43 3.60
CA TYR A 298 16.45 19.58 3.04
C TYR A 298 15.12 19.21 2.35
N LEU A 299 15.14 18.23 1.43
CA LEU A 299 13.96 17.83 0.67
C LEU A 299 12.86 17.14 1.50
N GLU A 300 13.19 16.63 2.68
CA GLU A 300 12.27 16.01 3.64
C GLU A 300 11.98 16.90 4.87
N SER A 301 12.44 18.16 4.88
CA SER A 301 12.26 19.12 5.98
C SER A 301 10.99 19.97 5.88
N ASP A 302 10.63 20.57 7.01
CA ASP A 302 9.63 21.63 7.19
C ASP A 302 10.05 22.99 6.60
N LEU A 303 11.27 23.13 6.07
CA LEU A 303 11.69 24.30 5.29
C LEU A 303 10.94 24.43 3.95
N LEU A 304 10.28 23.35 3.50
CA LEU A 304 9.47 23.36 2.28
C LEU A 304 8.03 23.80 2.56
N SER A 305 7.53 24.73 1.74
CA SER A 305 6.13 25.17 1.83
C SER A 305 5.17 23.97 1.71
N THR A 306 4.30 23.81 2.71
CA THR A 306 3.26 22.78 2.70
C THR A 306 2.17 23.15 1.69
N TYR A 307 1.75 22.19 0.89
CA TYR A 307 0.75 22.34 -0.17
C TYR A 307 -0.29 21.23 -0.06
N ASN A 308 -1.57 21.60 0.09
CA ASN A 308 -2.67 20.66 -0.09
C ASN A 308 -3.28 20.86 -1.50
N PRO A 309 -3.22 19.85 -2.41
CA PRO A 309 -3.82 19.95 -3.74
C PRO A 309 -5.33 20.17 -3.71
N VAL A 310 -6.02 19.62 -2.71
CA VAL A 310 -7.49 19.67 -2.59
C VAL A 310 -7.93 21.06 -2.16
N GLU A 311 -7.35 21.61 -1.10
CA GLU A 311 -7.61 22.98 -0.64
C GLU A 311 -7.26 24.00 -1.73
N ASN A 312 -6.13 23.83 -2.43
CA ASN A 312 -5.73 24.74 -3.50
C ASN A 312 -6.72 24.72 -4.68
N PHE A 313 -7.22 23.55 -5.06
CA PHE A 313 -8.25 23.42 -6.09
C PHE A 313 -9.59 24.06 -5.67
N LEU A 314 -10.05 23.81 -4.43
CA LEU A 314 -11.28 24.41 -3.92
C LEU A 314 -11.16 25.94 -3.80
N PHE A 315 -10.03 26.45 -3.31
CA PHE A 315 -9.75 27.89 -3.25
C PHE A 315 -9.71 28.54 -4.64
N LYS A 316 -9.19 27.87 -5.67
CA LYS A 316 -9.26 28.35 -7.07
C LYS A 316 -10.70 28.47 -7.60
N CYS A 317 -11.66 27.70 -7.07
CA CYS A 317 -13.07 27.75 -7.47
C CYS A 317 -13.88 28.76 -6.65
N GLU A 318 -13.33 29.28 -5.56
CA GLU A 318 -14.02 30.17 -4.62
C GLU A 318 -14.52 31.45 -5.30
N GLY A 319 -15.79 31.82 -5.07
CA GLY A 319 -16.38 33.06 -5.56
C GLY A 319 -16.66 33.12 -7.08
N LYS A 320 -16.38 32.05 -7.84
CA LYS A 320 -16.54 32.02 -9.31
C LYS A 320 -17.88 31.51 -9.82
N TRP A 321 -18.81 31.17 -8.93
CA TRP A 321 -20.08 30.55 -9.33
C TRP A 321 -20.94 31.51 -10.17
N ASP A 322 -21.40 31.06 -11.33
CA ASP A 322 -22.18 31.86 -12.30
C ASP A 322 -23.69 31.94 -11.99
N GLY A 323 -24.11 31.42 -10.83
CA GLY A 323 -25.50 31.41 -10.36
C GLY A 323 -26.38 30.29 -10.93
N LYS A 324 -25.86 29.41 -11.80
CA LYS A 324 -26.65 28.30 -12.39
C LYS A 324 -26.45 26.98 -11.62
N ASP A 325 -27.41 26.07 -11.75
CA ASP A 325 -27.33 24.75 -11.11
C ASP A 325 -26.60 23.72 -12.00
N HIS A 326 -25.27 23.71 -11.92
CA HIS A 326 -24.41 22.77 -12.61
C HIS A 326 -24.44 21.37 -11.99
N ILE A 327 -24.64 21.27 -10.67
CA ILE A 327 -24.64 19.99 -9.95
C ILE A 327 -25.88 19.16 -10.32
N ARG A 328 -27.09 19.75 -10.35
CA ARG A 328 -28.28 19.06 -10.87
C ARG A 328 -28.23 18.87 -12.39
N ALA A 329 -27.63 19.80 -13.14
CA ALA A 329 -27.40 19.59 -14.58
C ALA A 329 -26.47 18.39 -14.85
N LEU A 330 -25.46 18.16 -14.01
CA LEU A 330 -24.63 16.95 -14.06
C LEU A 330 -25.43 15.70 -13.66
N ALA A 331 -26.29 15.77 -12.64
CA ALA A 331 -27.16 14.66 -12.26
C ALA A 331 -28.06 14.20 -13.43
N ARG A 332 -28.62 15.16 -14.20
CA ARG A 332 -29.46 14.90 -15.39
C ARG A 332 -28.76 14.18 -16.54
N THR A 333 -27.42 14.12 -16.57
CA THR A 333 -26.69 13.31 -17.57
C THR A 333 -26.89 11.81 -17.36
N VAL A 334 -27.33 11.40 -16.16
CA VAL A 334 -27.68 10.02 -15.79
C VAL A 334 -29.19 9.83 -16.02
N PRO A 335 -29.63 9.18 -17.11
CA PRO A 335 -31.06 9.04 -17.41
C PRO A 335 -31.71 8.03 -16.48
N THR A 336 -32.75 8.43 -15.76
CA THR A 336 -33.48 7.60 -14.79
C THR A 336 -34.90 8.11 -14.59
N ASP A 337 -35.82 7.21 -14.23
CA ASP A 337 -37.21 7.54 -13.88
C ASP A 337 -37.37 7.97 -12.40
N ASN A 338 -36.29 7.98 -11.60
CA ASN A 338 -36.36 8.38 -10.20
C ASN A 338 -36.44 9.92 -10.05
N PRO A 339 -37.58 10.50 -9.63
CA PRO A 339 -37.78 11.95 -9.58
C PRO A 339 -36.95 12.66 -8.50
N TYR A 340 -36.38 11.91 -7.55
CA TYR A 340 -35.56 12.46 -6.46
C TYR A 340 -34.07 12.45 -6.77
N TRP A 341 -33.64 11.87 -7.89
CA TRP A 341 -32.22 11.65 -8.19
C TRP A 341 -31.40 12.94 -8.20
N GLU A 342 -31.91 14.02 -8.79
CA GLU A 342 -31.20 15.29 -8.86
C GLU A 342 -30.86 15.87 -7.48
N ASP A 343 -31.84 15.90 -6.57
CA ASP A 343 -31.68 16.39 -5.20
C ASP A 343 -30.83 15.45 -4.33
N TRP A 344 -30.94 14.14 -4.56
CA TRP A 344 -30.12 13.14 -3.87
C TRP A 344 -28.66 13.23 -4.28
N PHE A 345 -28.39 13.37 -5.58
CA PHE A 345 -27.04 13.61 -6.10
C PHE A 345 -26.50 14.96 -5.61
N TYR A 346 -27.32 16.02 -5.64
CA TYR A 346 -26.96 17.35 -5.13
C TYR A 346 -26.53 17.30 -3.66
N THR A 347 -27.38 16.76 -2.78
CA THR A 347 -27.11 16.63 -1.34
C THR A 347 -25.84 15.81 -1.08
N TRP A 348 -25.65 14.71 -1.82
CA TRP A 348 -24.43 13.90 -1.70
C TRP A 348 -23.18 14.60 -2.25
N PHE A 349 -23.28 15.36 -3.33
CA PHE A 349 -22.16 16.11 -3.90
C PHE A 349 -21.71 17.23 -2.95
N LEU A 350 -22.66 17.96 -2.33
CA LEU A 350 -22.34 18.90 -1.25
C LEU A 350 -21.64 18.18 -0.09
N ALA A 351 -22.14 17.01 0.34
CA ALA A 351 -21.51 16.21 1.38
C ALA A 351 -20.10 15.71 1.02
N MET A 352 -19.83 15.45 -0.27
CA MET A 352 -18.50 15.10 -0.79
C MET A 352 -17.55 16.30 -0.75
N VAL A 353 -17.95 17.46 -1.27
CA VAL A 353 -17.12 18.67 -1.25
C VAL A 353 -16.88 19.15 0.18
N ASP A 354 -17.87 19.01 1.06
CA ASP A 354 -17.69 19.22 2.50
C ASP A 354 -16.64 18.25 3.07
N GLN A 355 -16.76 16.94 2.85
CA GLN A 355 -15.77 15.95 3.30
C GLN A 355 -14.33 16.33 2.89
N TRP A 356 -14.15 16.85 1.67
CA TRP A 356 -12.86 17.30 1.13
C TRP A 356 -12.26 18.52 1.84
N LEU A 357 -13.07 19.36 2.51
CA LEU A 357 -12.59 20.47 3.35
C LEU A 357 -11.96 20.01 4.67
N ALA A 358 -11.90 18.68 4.92
CA ALA A 358 -11.03 18.02 5.90
C ALA A 358 -11.13 18.44 7.39
N TYR A 359 -12.05 19.35 7.77
CA TYR A 359 -12.17 19.90 9.12
C TYR A 359 -12.08 18.85 10.24
N SER A 360 -11.14 19.06 11.18
CA SER A 360 -10.67 18.10 12.18
C SER A 360 -11.69 17.67 13.25
N HIS A 361 -12.91 18.22 13.25
CA HIS A 361 -13.89 18.07 14.32
C HIS A 361 -15.28 17.61 13.84
N ARG A 362 -15.35 16.95 12.67
CA ARG A 362 -16.56 16.33 12.13
C ARG A 362 -17.08 15.23 13.06
N LYS A 363 -18.37 15.30 13.43
CA LYS A 363 -19.07 14.23 14.17
C LYS A 363 -19.44 13.03 13.27
N TYR A 364 -19.65 13.28 11.98
CA TYR A 364 -20.08 12.30 10.98
C TYR A 364 -19.36 12.56 9.65
N GLY A 365 -19.07 11.53 8.88
CA GLY A 365 -18.69 11.67 7.46
C GLY A 365 -19.91 11.67 6.54
N ASN A 366 -19.72 12.03 5.27
CA ASN A 366 -20.68 11.74 4.19
C ASN A 366 -21.03 10.24 4.22
N SER A 367 -22.23 9.91 4.70
CA SER A 367 -22.57 8.55 5.13
C SER A 367 -23.68 7.91 4.31
N VAL A 368 -23.75 8.30 3.04
CA VAL A 368 -24.61 7.74 2.00
C VAL A 368 -23.79 7.69 0.69
N ALA A 369 -24.08 6.73 -0.19
CA ALA A 369 -23.38 6.54 -1.46
C ALA A 369 -24.38 6.37 -2.63
N PRO A 370 -24.23 7.08 -3.76
CA PRO A 370 -24.97 6.77 -4.98
C PRO A 370 -24.64 5.36 -5.46
N LEU A 371 -25.65 4.63 -5.94
CA LEU A 371 -25.53 3.26 -6.41
C LEU A 371 -26.19 3.16 -7.78
N LEU A 372 -25.35 3.25 -8.83
CA LEU A 372 -25.80 3.26 -10.22
C LEU A 372 -25.96 1.82 -10.72
N ILE A 373 -27.20 1.47 -11.09
CA ILE A 373 -27.62 0.12 -11.45
C ILE A 373 -28.06 0.14 -12.92
N SER A 374 -27.39 -0.65 -13.77
CA SER A 374 -27.75 -0.77 -15.18
C SER A 374 -26.99 -1.91 -15.85
N LYS A 375 -27.27 -2.20 -17.12
CA LYS A 375 -26.51 -3.16 -17.91
C LYS A 375 -25.06 -2.66 -18.17
N GLN A 376 -24.20 -3.56 -18.63
CA GLN A 376 -22.83 -3.20 -19.02
C GLN A 376 -22.84 -2.23 -20.23
N GLY A 377 -21.82 -1.38 -20.36
CA GLY A 377 -21.72 -0.40 -21.45
C GLY A 377 -22.42 0.95 -21.22
N TYR A 378 -23.12 1.13 -20.10
CA TYR A 378 -23.89 2.34 -19.77
C TYR A 378 -23.04 3.52 -19.23
N ASN A 379 -21.73 3.54 -19.45
CA ASN A 379 -20.78 4.58 -18.99
C ASN A 379 -20.69 4.84 -17.46
N LYS A 380 -21.30 3.99 -16.60
CA LYS A 380 -21.33 4.13 -15.13
C LYS A 380 -19.98 4.52 -14.51
N SER A 381 -18.95 3.68 -14.64
CA SER A 381 -17.64 3.92 -14.02
C SER A 381 -16.91 5.12 -14.65
N THR A 382 -17.20 5.45 -15.92
CA THR A 382 -16.72 6.67 -16.59
C THR A 382 -17.33 7.92 -15.95
N PHE A 383 -18.64 7.92 -15.66
CA PHE A 383 -19.30 9.00 -14.92
C PHE A 383 -18.71 9.16 -13.52
N CYS A 384 -18.58 8.06 -12.75
CA CYS A 384 -17.97 8.07 -11.41
C CYS A 384 -16.56 8.69 -11.43
N ARG A 385 -15.73 8.31 -12.42
CA ARG A 385 -14.39 8.88 -12.62
C ARG A 385 -14.44 10.35 -13.05
N SER A 386 -15.43 10.74 -13.86
CA SER A 386 -15.61 12.12 -14.33
C SER A 386 -15.99 13.11 -13.23
N LEU A 387 -16.46 12.65 -12.05
CA LEU A 387 -16.77 13.52 -10.93
C LEU A 387 -15.53 14.26 -10.39
N VAL A 388 -14.35 13.64 -10.48
CA VAL A 388 -13.09 14.19 -9.95
C VAL A 388 -12.38 15.02 -11.03
N PRO A 389 -11.93 16.26 -10.77
CA PRO A 389 -11.22 17.06 -11.76
C PRO A 389 -9.87 16.43 -12.13
N PRO A 390 -9.36 16.57 -13.37
CA PRO A 390 -8.08 15.99 -13.79
C PRO A 390 -6.87 16.31 -12.91
N GLU A 391 -6.80 17.49 -12.28
CA GLU A 391 -5.75 17.86 -11.29
C GLU A 391 -5.77 16.97 -10.03
N LEU A 392 -6.90 16.31 -9.72
CA LEU A 392 -7.11 15.50 -8.52
C LEU A 392 -7.41 14.01 -8.81
N GLN A 393 -7.23 13.54 -10.05
CA GLN A 393 -7.55 12.15 -10.44
C GLN A 393 -6.78 11.07 -9.66
N TRP A 394 -5.64 11.39 -9.04
CA TRP A 394 -4.96 10.52 -8.07
C TRP A 394 -5.86 10.12 -6.88
N GLY A 395 -6.89 10.92 -6.59
CA GLY A 395 -7.86 10.69 -5.53
C GLY A 395 -9.07 9.86 -5.95
N TYR A 396 -9.18 9.41 -7.20
CA TYR A 396 -10.21 8.46 -7.62
C TYR A 396 -9.69 7.03 -7.46
N ASN A 397 -10.49 6.16 -6.83
CA ASN A 397 -10.17 4.74 -6.66
C ASN A 397 -11.37 3.87 -7.00
N ASP A 398 -11.19 2.90 -7.90
CA ASP A 398 -12.19 1.94 -8.38
C ASP A 398 -11.80 0.48 -8.09
N ASN A 399 -10.67 0.25 -7.41
CA ASN A 399 -10.06 -1.07 -7.19
C ASN A 399 -9.92 -1.38 -5.68
N LEU A 400 -10.98 -1.11 -4.90
CA LEU A 400 -10.96 -1.27 -3.45
C LEU A 400 -11.20 -2.73 -3.01
N VAL A 401 -10.13 -3.41 -2.60
CA VAL A 401 -10.21 -4.75 -2.01
C VAL A 401 -10.74 -4.68 -0.57
N LEU A 402 -12.02 -5.04 -0.37
CA LEU A 402 -12.70 -4.95 0.93
C LEU A 402 -12.29 -5.99 1.98
N SER A 403 -11.41 -6.94 1.67
CA SER A 403 -10.96 -7.98 2.62
C SER A 403 -9.91 -7.47 3.62
N GLU A 404 -8.96 -6.62 3.23
CA GLU A 404 -7.98 -6.04 4.16
C GLU A 404 -8.50 -4.73 4.78
N LYS A 405 -9.12 -4.84 5.96
CA LYS A 405 -9.63 -3.69 6.74
C LYS A 405 -8.60 -2.54 6.90
N ARG A 406 -7.30 -2.84 7.02
CA ARG A 406 -6.24 -1.81 7.16
C ARG A 406 -6.04 -1.06 5.83
N GLN A 407 -5.89 -1.76 4.71
CA GLN A 407 -5.80 -1.15 3.37
C GLN A 407 -7.02 -0.29 3.05
N VAL A 408 -8.23 -0.74 3.42
CA VAL A 408 -9.47 0.04 3.25
C VAL A 408 -9.43 1.34 4.04
N LEU A 409 -9.06 1.30 5.32
CA LEU A 409 -8.93 2.50 6.15
C LEU A 409 -7.81 3.44 5.67
N GLN A 410 -6.74 2.93 5.07
CA GLN A 410 -5.68 3.75 4.45
C GLN A 410 -6.18 4.44 3.17
N THR A 411 -6.88 3.71 2.30
CA THR A 411 -7.48 4.24 1.07
C THR A 411 -8.50 5.34 1.38
N MET A 412 -9.26 5.20 2.47
CA MET A 412 -10.20 6.23 2.96
C MET A 412 -9.54 7.56 3.39
N CYS A 413 -8.23 7.58 3.68
CA CYS A 413 -7.44 8.81 3.86
C CYS A 413 -6.90 9.37 2.53
N GLN A 414 -6.52 8.47 1.62
CA GLN A 414 -5.70 8.78 0.43
C GLN A 414 -6.53 8.97 -0.85
N SER A 415 -7.82 8.66 -0.82
CA SER A 415 -8.76 8.87 -1.92
C SER A 415 -9.83 9.89 -1.55
N LEU A 416 -10.33 10.58 -2.57
CA LEU A 416 -11.38 11.60 -2.54
C LEU A 416 -12.74 11.01 -2.91
N VAL A 417 -12.75 10.08 -3.87
CA VAL A 417 -13.91 9.29 -4.31
C VAL A 417 -13.49 7.84 -4.43
N ILE A 418 -14.21 6.96 -3.74
CA ILE A 418 -14.06 5.51 -3.85
C ILE A 418 -15.30 4.98 -4.58
N ASN A 419 -15.11 4.44 -5.78
CA ASN A 419 -16.12 3.66 -6.48
C ASN A 419 -16.03 2.19 -6.03
N LEU A 420 -17.14 1.69 -5.49
CA LEU A 420 -17.37 0.29 -5.22
C LEU A 420 -17.90 -0.33 -6.51
N ASP A 421 -17.01 -0.62 -7.46
CA ASP A 421 -17.39 -1.27 -8.71
C ASP A 421 -17.75 -2.74 -8.48
N GLU A 422 -18.52 -3.30 -9.42
CA GLU A 422 -19.12 -4.63 -9.34
C GLU A 422 -19.77 -4.93 -7.98
N PHE A 423 -20.54 -3.98 -7.44
CA PHE A 423 -21.13 -4.03 -6.09
C PHE A 423 -21.88 -5.34 -5.77
N ASN A 424 -22.45 -5.99 -6.80
CA ASN A 424 -23.08 -7.31 -6.73
C ASN A 424 -22.14 -8.45 -6.27
N GLN A 425 -20.81 -8.29 -6.34
CA GLN A 425 -19.83 -9.24 -5.81
C GLN A 425 -19.58 -9.06 -4.30
N ILE A 426 -19.95 -7.91 -3.71
CA ILE A 426 -19.71 -7.62 -2.29
C ILE A 426 -20.69 -8.45 -1.45
N SER A 427 -20.18 -9.47 -0.76
CA SER A 427 -21.03 -10.42 -0.04
C SER A 427 -21.91 -9.74 1.03
N PRO A 428 -23.14 -10.26 1.28
CA PRO A 428 -24.07 -9.65 2.23
C PRO A 428 -23.50 -9.43 3.64
N GLN A 429 -22.60 -10.29 4.10
CA GLN A 429 -21.93 -10.14 5.40
C GLN A 429 -21.01 -8.92 5.44
N VAL A 430 -20.29 -8.65 4.34
CA VAL A 430 -19.44 -7.46 4.19
C VAL A 430 -20.30 -6.20 4.08
N GLN A 431 -21.41 -6.24 3.33
CA GLN A 431 -22.35 -5.12 3.25
C GLN A 431 -22.95 -4.77 4.62
N GLN A 432 -23.59 -5.74 5.27
CA GLN A 432 -24.31 -5.58 6.55
C GLN A 432 -23.41 -5.14 7.70
N GLY A 433 -22.19 -5.70 7.76
CA GLY A 433 -21.26 -5.51 8.87
C GLY A 433 -20.20 -4.45 8.59
N PHE A 434 -19.31 -4.70 7.63
CA PHE A 434 -18.09 -3.90 7.46
C PHE A 434 -18.37 -2.59 6.73
N LEU A 435 -18.99 -2.65 5.55
CA LEU A 435 -19.22 -1.52 4.65
C LEU A 435 -20.09 -0.44 5.31
N LYS A 436 -21.20 -0.88 5.92
CA LYS A 436 -22.09 -0.06 6.75
C LYS A 436 -21.37 0.72 7.86
N ASN A 437 -20.33 0.13 8.45
CA ASN A 437 -19.56 0.75 9.53
C ASN A 437 -18.47 1.71 9.04
N ILE A 438 -17.87 1.50 7.86
CA ILE A 438 -16.85 2.43 7.32
C ILE A 438 -17.46 3.65 6.61
N ILE A 439 -18.61 3.49 5.95
CA ILE A 439 -19.32 4.59 5.26
C ILE A 439 -19.69 5.73 6.24
N GLN A 440 -19.87 5.45 7.53
CA GLN A 440 -20.26 6.45 8.54
C GLN A 440 -19.11 7.13 9.30
N LEU A 441 -17.85 6.70 9.11
CA LEU A 441 -16.72 7.24 9.87
C LEU A 441 -16.35 8.69 9.43
N PRO A 442 -16.21 9.66 10.34
CA PRO A 442 -15.65 10.98 10.04
C PRO A 442 -14.12 10.98 9.94
N SER A 443 -13.48 10.11 10.73
CA SER A 443 -12.03 9.95 10.88
C SER A 443 -11.69 8.45 10.93
N VAL A 444 -10.43 8.11 10.67
CA VAL A 444 -9.94 6.74 10.77
C VAL A 444 -8.67 6.68 11.62
N LYS A 445 -8.54 5.61 12.40
CA LYS A 445 -7.39 5.38 13.28
C LYS A 445 -6.53 4.27 12.69
N ILE A 446 -5.35 4.63 12.18
CA ILE A 446 -4.42 3.73 11.50
C ILE A 446 -3.01 3.91 12.06
N LYS A 447 -2.22 2.84 12.06
CA LYS A 447 -0.78 2.90 12.28
C LYS A 447 -0.11 3.11 10.92
N PRO A 448 0.60 4.23 10.66
CA PRO A 448 1.31 4.42 9.41
C PRO A 448 2.37 3.33 9.19
N PRO A 449 2.75 3.02 7.93
CA PRO A 449 3.97 2.26 7.66
C PRO A 449 5.16 2.89 8.40
N TYR A 450 5.96 2.07 9.08
CA TYR A 450 7.10 2.46 9.91
C TYR A 450 6.80 3.39 11.11
N GLY A 451 5.57 3.90 11.28
CA GLY A 451 5.18 4.67 12.45
C GLY A 451 5.20 3.81 13.72
N SER A 452 5.55 4.39 14.87
CA SER A 452 5.58 3.69 16.16
C SER A 452 4.18 3.46 16.74
N HIS A 453 3.30 4.47 16.65
CA HIS A 453 1.98 4.50 17.27
C HIS A 453 0.83 4.59 16.25
N VAL A 454 -0.40 4.31 16.71
CA VAL A 454 -1.63 4.59 15.95
C VAL A 454 -1.90 6.09 15.97
N GLN A 455 -2.23 6.66 14.82
CA GLN A 455 -2.61 8.05 14.65
C GLN A 455 -4.04 8.14 14.09
N GLU A 456 -4.70 9.27 14.31
CA GLU A 456 -6.03 9.56 13.78
C GLU A 456 -5.92 10.52 12.61
N PHE A 457 -6.56 10.16 11.49
CA PHE A 457 -6.55 10.92 10.25
C PHE A 457 -7.98 11.31 9.85
N PRO A 458 -8.20 12.50 9.26
CA PRO A 458 -9.49 12.82 8.67
C PRO A 458 -9.80 11.87 7.53
N ARG A 459 -11.06 11.46 7.39
CA ARG A 459 -11.49 10.74 6.19
C ARG A 459 -11.63 11.75 5.05
N MET A 460 -11.02 11.49 3.91
CA MET A 460 -11.19 12.31 2.69
C MET A 460 -12.24 11.70 1.75
N ALA A 461 -12.31 10.36 1.70
CA ALA A 461 -13.16 9.67 0.75
C ALA A 461 -14.66 9.86 1.00
N SER A 462 -15.40 10.14 -0.08
CA SER A 462 -16.81 9.77 -0.21
C SER A 462 -16.94 8.50 -1.05
N PHE A 463 -18.02 7.74 -0.82
CA PHE A 463 -18.29 6.50 -1.54
C PHE A 463 -19.33 6.72 -2.64
N ILE A 464 -19.12 6.05 -3.77
CA ILE A 464 -20.09 5.81 -4.85
C ILE A 464 -19.99 4.32 -5.23
N ALA A 465 -20.98 3.78 -5.92
CA ALA A 465 -21.03 2.35 -6.26
C ALA A 465 -21.66 2.12 -7.63
N THR A 466 -21.20 1.07 -8.32
CA THR A 466 -21.70 0.68 -9.64
C THR A 466 -22.02 -0.81 -9.68
N SER A 467 -23.17 -1.15 -10.28
CA SER A 467 -23.66 -2.54 -10.36
C SER A 467 -24.18 -2.89 -11.75
N ASN A 468 -24.05 -4.17 -12.11
CA ASN A 468 -24.64 -4.76 -13.31
C ASN A 468 -25.88 -5.64 -13.01
N MET A 469 -26.36 -5.65 -11.76
CA MET A 469 -27.50 -6.42 -11.27
C MET A 469 -28.37 -5.57 -10.32
N GLU A 470 -29.66 -5.89 -10.23
CA GLU A 470 -30.64 -5.19 -9.37
C GLU A 470 -30.74 -5.79 -7.96
N ASP A 471 -30.75 -7.13 -7.83
CA ASP A 471 -30.74 -7.87 -6.55
C ASP A 471 -29.37 -7.75 -5.83
N ILE A 472 -29.12 -6.62 -5.17
CA ILE A 472 -27.78 -6.32 -4.61
C ILE A 472 -27.78 -5.75 -3.19
N LEU A 473 -28.87 -5.15 -2.73
CA LEU A 473 -28.94 -4.48 -1.43
C LEU A 473 -29.36 -5.46 -0.33
N SER A 474 -28.54 -5.64 0.71
CA SER A 474 -28.76 -6.72 1.71
C SER A 474 -28.74 -6.28 3.18
N ASP A 475 -28.69 -4.98 3.50
CA ASP A 475 -28.75 -4.48 4.87
C ASP A 475 -30.19 -4.46 5.45
N PRO A 476 -30.53 -5.31 6.44
CA PRO A 476 -31.86 -5.36 7.04
C PRO A 476 -32.23 -4.12 7.89
N SER A 477 -31.43 -3.05 7.87
CA SER A 477 -31.86 -1.71 8.33
C SER A 477 -32.38 -0.81 7.20
N GLY A 478 -32.96 -1.44 6.17
CA GLY A 478 -33.65 -0.81 5.02
C GLY A 478 -32.70 -0.10 4.06
N ASN A 479 -31.45 -0.55 3.98
CA ASN A 479 -30.46 -0.12 2.98
C ASN A 479 -30.24 1.40 2.80
N ARG A 480 -30.61 2.23 3.78
CA ARG A 480 -30.54 3.73 3.74
C ARG A 480 -29.14 4.35 3.57
N ARG A 481 -28.10 3.52 3.42
CA ARG A 481 -26.72 3.95 3.13
C ARG A 481 -26.43 4.08 1.63
N PHE A 482 -27.37 3.66 0.78
CA PHE A 482 -27.24 3.72 -0.68
C PHE A 482 -28.38 4.52 -1.31
N LEU A 483 -28.12 5.24 -2.40
CA LEU A 483 -29.12 5.87 -3.25
C LEU A 483 -29.23 5.00 -4.50
N GLY A 484 -30.07 3.97 -4.45
CA GLY A 484 -30.25 3.04 -5.57
C GLY A 484 -30.92 3.76 -6.75
N VAL A 485 -30.24 3.83 -7.89
CA VAL A 485 -30.76 4.47 -9.10
C VAL A 485 -30.51 3.56 -10.29
N GLU A 486 -31.63 3.19 -10.93
CA GLU A 486 -31.65 2.38 -12.15
C GLU A 486 -31.62 3.30 -13.36
N LEU A 487 -30.74 3.02 -14.34
CA LEU A 487 -30.59 3.87 -15.52
C LEU A 487 -31.43 3.36 -16.69
N THR A 488 -32.25 4.25 -17.26
CA THR A 488 -33.07 3.94 -18.45
C THR A 488 -32.28 3.98 -19.76
N GLY A 489 -31.07 4.57 -19.76
CA GLY A 489 -30.17 4.60 -20.90
C GLY A 489 -28.70 4.82 -20.50
N PRO A 490 -27.76 4.83 -21.47
CA PRO A 490 -26.35 5.15 -21.20
C PRO A 490 -26.21 6.58 -20.67
N ILE A 491 -25.28 6.79 -19.72
CA ILE A 491 -24.94 8.14 -19.26
C ILE A 491 -24.24 8.90 -20.41
N ASP A 492 -24.64 10.14 -20.66
CA ASP A 492 -23.89 11.03 -21.55
C ASP A 492 -22.61 11.50 -20.87
N VAL A 493 -21.47 11.07 -21.42
CA VAL A 493 -20.12 11.45 -20.98
C VAL A 493 -19.34 12.13 -22.11
N SER A 494 -20.04 12.61 -23.16
CA SER A 494 -19.43 13.31 -24.30
C SER A 494 -18.91 14.70 -23.93
N GLN A 495 -19.59 15.39 -23.02
CA GLN A 495 -19.20 16.69 -22.50
C GLN A 495 -18.38 16.53 -21.21
N ARG A 496 -17.20 17.15 -21.19
CA ARG A 496 -16.39 17.23 -19.97
C ARG A 496 -17.09 18.16 -18.96
N PRO A 497 -17.34 17.73 -17.70
CA PRO A 497 -18.00 18.58 -16.71
C PRO A 497 -17.23 19.89 -16.45
N ASN A 498 -17.95 20.99 -16.21
CA ASN A 498 -17.33 22.26 -15.81
C ASN A 498 -16.98 22.22 -14.32
N TYR A 499 -15.81 21.65 -14.03
CA TYR A 499 -15.29 21.48 -12.67
C TYR A 499 -15.23 22.78 -11.87
N GLU A 500 -14.80 23.89 -12.47
CA GLU A 500 -14.72 25.16 -11.75
C GLU A 500 -16.12 25.58 -11.25
N GLN A 501 -17.14 25.48 -12.09
CA GLN A 501 -18.51 25.85 -11.72
C GLN A 501 -19.18 24.84 -10.76
N LEU A 502 -18.96 23.54 -10.93
CA LEU A 502 -19.48 22.50 -10.03
C LEU A 502 -18.99 22.70 -8.58
N TYR A 503 -17.69 22.92 -8.42
CA TYR A 503 -17.09 23.10 -7.10
C TYR A 503 -17.31 24.51 -6.56
N ALA A 504 -17.40 25.54 -7.41
CA ALA A 504 -17.82 26.89 -6.99
C ALA A 504 -19.26 26.91 -6.45
N GLN A 505 -20.20 26.25 -7.15
CA GLN A 505 -21.58 26.09 -6.68
C GLN A 505 -21.62 25.38 -5.31
N ALA A 506 -20.90 24.25 -5.19
CA ALA A 506 -20.85 23.50 -3.94
C ALA A 506 -20.28 24.33 -2.77
N LEU A 507 -19.18 25.06 -2.99
CA LEU A 507 -18.59 25.95 -1.98
C LEU A 507 -19.54 27.11 -1.59
N SER A 508 -20.33 27.63 -2.54
CA SER A 508 -21.35 28.64 -2.28
C SER A 508 -22.49 28.08 -1.41
N ALA A 509 -23.05 26.93 -1.77
CA ALA A 509 -24.09 26.24 -1.02
C ALA A 509 -23.66 25.88 0.42
N LEU A 510 -22.43 25.38 0.58
CA LEU A 510 -21.85 25.07 1.90
C LEU A 510 -21.68 26.33 2.77
N ARG A 511 -21.35 27.48 2.17
CA ARG A 511 -21.27 28.78 2.88
C ARG A 511 -22.62 29.36 3.23
N ALA A 512 -23.66 29.09 2.43
CA ALA A 512 -25.05 29.40 2.74
C ALA A 512 -25.63 28.48 3.84
N GLY A 513 -24.91 27.43 4.24
CA GLY A 513 -25.37 26.48 5.27
C GLY A 513 -26.36 25.43 4.77
N GLU A 514 -26.34 25.12 3.47
CA GLU A 514 -27.20 24.08 2.90
C GLU A 514 -26.92 22.68 3.48
N LYS A 515 -27.96 21.83 3.49
CA LYS A 515 -27.89 20.48 4.09
C LYS A 515 -26.91 19.58 3.32
N THR A 516 -25.90 19.08 4.03
CA THR A 516 -24.98 18.01 3.58
C THR A 516 -25.42 16.61 4.02
N TYR A 517 -26.67 16.46 4.47
CA TYR A 517 -27.17 15.21 5.03
C TYR A 517 -28.66 15.03 4.72
N PHE A 518 -29.06 13.76 4.61
CA PHE A 518 -30.46 13.38 4.44
C PHE A 518 -31.19 13.38 5.78
N ASP A 519 -32.33 14.05 5.85
CA ASP A 519 -33.19 14.04 7.05
C ASP A 519 -34.09 12.78 7.10
N ALA A 520 -34.97 12.70 8.10
CA ALA A 520 -35.82 11.53 8.33
C ALA A 520 -36.83 11.28 7.19
N GLU A 521 -37.30 12.33 6.51
CA GLU A 521 -38.23 12.18 5.38
C GLU A 521 -37.48 11.71 4.13
N GLN A 522 -36.37 12.35 3.78
CA GLN A 522 -35.54 11.90 2.67
C GLN A 522 -35.03 10.47 2.90
N THR A 523 -34.62 10.14 4.13
CA THR A 523 -34.26 8.76 4.53
C THR A 523 -35.41 7.78 4.29
N ARG A 524 -36.66 8.14 4.61
CA ARG A 524 -37.85 7.31 4.35
C ARG A 524 -38.08 7.10 2.86
N LEU A 525 -37.88 8.13 2.02
CA LEU A 525 -38.00 8.02 0.56
C LEU A 525 -36.90 7.12 -0.03
N ILE A 526 -35.65 7.26 0.42
CA ILE A 526 -34.52 6.39 0.04
C ILE A 526 -34.82 4.94 0.43
N MET A 527 -35.27 4.69 1.66
CA MET A 527 -35.67 3.34 2.13
C MET A 527 -36.84 2.76 1.34
N ALA A 528 -37.79 3.59 0.89
CA ALA A 528 -38.92 3.13 0.08
C ALA A 528 -38.51 2.77 -1.36
N ASN A 529 -37.69 3.62 -1.99
CA ASN A 529 -37.10 3.37 -3.31
C ASN A 529 -36.22 2.12 -3.32
N ASN A 530 -35.36 1.94 -2.32
CA ASN A 530 -34.37 0.87 -2.32
C ASN A 530 -34.98 -0.53 -2.24
N ARG A 531 -36.26 -0.68 -1.84
CA ARG A 531 -37.00 -1.95 -1.78
C ARG A 531 -36.93 -2.76 -3.07
N LYS A 532 -36.91 -2.12 -4.25
CA LYS A 532 -36.84 -2.82 -5.54
C LYS A 532 -35.46 -3.39 -5.89
N PHE A 533 -34.44 -3.12 -5.07
CA PHE A 533 -33.08 -3.64 -5.22
C PHE A 533 -32.67 -4.55 -4.03
N GLU A 534 -33.58 -4.82 -3.09
CA GLU A 534 -33.28 -5.64 -1.92
C GLU A 534 -33.21 -7.12 -2.32
N VAL A 535 -32.10 -7.79 -1.99
CA VAL A 535 -31.86 -9.21 -2.32
C VAL A 535 -32.97 -10.08 -1.74
N VAL A 536 -33.94 -10.45 -2.58
CA VAL A 536 -35.07 -11.26 -2.15
C VAL A 536 -34.54 -12.65 -1.78
N SER A 537 -34.77 -13.05 -0.54
CA SER A 537 -34.32 -14.37 -0.12
C SER A 537 -35.22 -15.44 -0.73
N PRO A 538 -34.70 -16.62 -1.09
CA PRO A 538 -35.53 -17.79 -1.36
C PRO A 538 -36.52 -18.02 -0.21
N VAL A 539 -36.07 -17.77 1.03
CA VAL A 539 -36.88 -17.79 2.25
C VAL A 539 -38.12 -16.90 2.17
N ASP A 540 -37.99 -15.70 1.63
CA ASP A 540 -39.04 -14.68 1.63
C ASP A 540 -40.02 -14.94 0.47
N GLN A 541 -39.51 -15.45 -0.67
CA GLN A 541 -40.32 -16.00 -1.77
C GLN A 541 -41.12 -17.23 -1.31
N TYR A 542 -40.47 -18.20 -0.69
CA TYR A 542 -41.10 -19.43 -0.18
C TYR A 542 -42.13 -19.13 0.93
N PHE A 543 -41.83 -18.20 1.83
CA PHE A 543 -42.83 -17.74 2.80
C PHE A 543 -44.07 -17.15 2.09
N GLY A 544 -43.87 -16.27 1.10
CA GLY A 544 -44.97 -15.68 0.32
C GLY A 544 -45.77 -16.67 -0.55
N LEU A 545 -45.22 -17.86 -0.84
CA LEU A 545 -45.94 -18.93 -1.56
C LEU A 545 -46.87 -19.74 -0.66
N TYR A 546 -46.47 -20.03 0.59
CA TYR A 546 -47.23 -20.89 1.51
C TYR A 546 -47.97 -20.12 2.62
N PHE A 547 -47.65 -18.84 2.82
CA PHE A 547 -48.24 -18.00 3.86
C PHE A 547 -48.65 -16.62 3.35
N ASP A 548 -49.68 -16.05 3.99
CA ASP A 548 -49.98 -14.61 3.99
C ASP A 548 -49.83 -14.03 5.40
N LEU A 549 -49.64 -12.72 5.47
CA LEU A 549 -49.69 -11.94 6.70
C LEU A 549 -51.12 -11.44 6.94
N THR A 550 -51.53 -11.38 8.21
CA THR A 550 -52.82 -10.77 8.59
C THR A 550 -52.72 -10.06 9.93
N ASP A 551 -53.43 -8.93 10.02
CA ASP A 551 -53.62 -8.18 11.26
C ASP A 551 -54.77 -8.78 12.10
N ASN A 552 -55.61 -9.63 11.49
CA ASN A 552 -56.79 -10.19 12.10
C ASN A 552 -56.51 -11.55 12.76
N ALA A 553 -56.36 -11.55 14.08
CA ALA A 553 -56.14 -12.75 14.89
C ALA A 553 -57.30 -13.78 14.90
N LYS A 554 -58.40 -13.56 14.14
CA LYS A 554 -59.44 -14.57 13.85
C LYS A 554 -59.27 -15.25 12.48
N GLN A 555 -58.37 -14.76 11.63
CA GLN A 555 -58.14 -15.27 10.27
C GLN A 555 -56.77 -15.92 10.08
N GLY A 556 -55.84 -15.74 11.02
CA GLY A 556 -54.52 -16.38 11.03
C GLY A 556 -54.22 -17.11 12.34
N GLU A 557 -53.20 -17.96 12.31
CA GLU A 557 -52.69 -18.73 13.44
C GLU A 557 -51.35 -18.16 13.95
N TYR A 558 -51.10 -18.28 15.25
CA TYR A 558 -49.82 -17.91 15.86
C TYR A 558 -48.83 -19.10 15.82
N LEU A 559 -47.98 -19.16 14.80
CA LEU A 559 -46.96 -20.20 14.63
C LEU A 559 -45.57 -19.73 15.08
N THR A 560 -44.78 -20.61 15.68
CA THR A 560 -43.37 -20.37 15.98
C THR A 560 -42.53 -20.34 14.70
N ALA A 561 -41.33 -19.75 14.78
CA ALA A 561 -40.34 -19.86 13.72
C ALA A 561 -39.87 -21.32 13.47
N ALA A 562 -40.16 -22.28 14.37
CA ALA A 562 -39.88 -23.69 14.15
C ALA A 562 -40.95 -24.34 13.26
N GLU A 563 -42.23 -24.14 13.58
CA GLU A 563 -43.38 -24.69 12.83
C GLU A 563 -43.36 -24.19 11.38
N ILE A 564 -43.27 -22.86 11.16
CA ILE A 564 -43.23 -22.26 9.81
C ILE A 564 -42.03 -22.80 9.00
N PHE A 565 -40.86 -22.94 9.61
CA PHE A 565 -39.67 -23.47 8.94
C PHE A 565 -39.82 -24.94 8.55
N GLN A 566 -40.40 -25.75 9.44
CA GLN A 566 -40.62 -27.17 9.20
C GLN A 566 -41.65 -27.38 8.09
N GLU A 567 -42.71 -26.58 8.06
CA GLU A 567 -43.77 -26.62 7.05
C GLU A 567 -43.24 -26.25 5.66
N LEU A 568 -42.49 -25.14 5.55
CA LEU A 568 -41.75 -24.79 4.32
C LEU A 568 -40.82 -25.93 3.89
N LYS A 569 -40.07 -26.52 4.83
CA LYS A 569 -39.15 -27.63 4.52
C LYS A 569 -39.88 -28.90 4.05
N SER A 570 -41.09 -29.19 4.52
CA SER A 570 -41.88 -30.32 4.01
C SER A 570 -42.40 -30.12 2.57
N HIS A 571 -42.77 -28.90 2.18
CA HIS A 571 -43.22 -28.63 0.81
C HIS A 571 -42.06 -28.47 -0.20
N ILE A 572 -40.91 -27.93 0.23
CA ILE A 572 -39.80 -27.50 -0.65
C ILE A 572 -38.60 -28.47 -0.60
N GLY A 573 -38.56 -29.37 0.38
CA GLY A 573 -37.57 -30.44 0.50
C GLY A 573 -36.14 -29.96 0.80
N SER A 574 -35.15 -30.69 0.29
CA SER A 574 -33.72 -30.46 0.54
C SER A 574 -33.14 -29.22 -0.18
N SER A 575 -33.92 -28.56 -1.05
CA SER A 575 -33.50 -27.36 -1.77
C SER A 575 -33.43 -26.10 -0.86
N LEU A 576 -34.09 -26.14 0.30
CA LEU A 576 -34.15 -25.05 1.28
C LEU A 576 -32.81 -24.91 2.04
N LYS A 577 -31.80 -24.27 1.42
CA LYS A 577 -30.43 -24.04 1.96
C LYS A 577 -30.39 -23.03 3.12
N LEU A 578 -31.14 -23.29 4.18
CA LEU A 578 -31.29 -22.45 5.37
C LEU A 578 -30.52 -23.07 6.54
N ASN A 579 -29.26 -22.67 6.71
CA ASN A 579 -28.32 -23.29 7.66
C ASN A 579 -28.59 -22.96 9.15
N SER A 580 -29.63 -22.18 9.48
CA SER A 580 -29.97 -21.86 10.88
C SER A 580 -31.43 -21.41 11.09
N LEU A 581 -32.11 -22.04 12.03
CA LEU A 581 -33.43 -21.62 12.52
C LEU A 581 -33.39 -20.21 13.16
N ILE A 582 -32.27 -19.84 13.79
CA ILE A 582 -32.08 -18.53 14.43
C ILE A 582 -32.02 -17.42 13.37
N ALA A 583 -31.40 -17.69 12.21
CA ALA A 583 -31.40 -16.76 11.08
C ALA A 583 -32.82 -16.58 10.50
N PHE A 584 -33.56 -17.68 10.35
CA PHE A 584 -34.95 -17.65 9.89
C PHE A 584 -35.88 -16.86 10.84
N GLY A 585 -35.82 -17.13 12.16
CA GLY A 585 -36.59 -16.39 13.15
C GLY A 585 -36.25 -14.90 13.18
N ARG A 586 -34.99 -14.52 12.92
CA ARG A 586 -34.59 -13.11 12.73
C ARG A 586 -35.23 -12.50 11.48
N LYS A 587 -35.23 -13.20 10.33
CA LYS A 587 -35.91 -12.73 9.12
C LYS A 587 -37.41 -12.55 9.30
N LEU A 588 -38.12 -13.53 9.86
CA LEU A 588 -39.54 -13.37 10.21
C LEU A 588 -39.75 -12.13 11.09
N SER A 589 -38.90 -11.90 12.10
CA SER A 589 -38.99 -10.71 12.97
C SER A 589 -38.65 -9.36 12.30
N GLN A 590 -38.24 -9.36 11.03
CA GLN A 590 -37.89 -8.18 10.23
C GLN A 590 -38.86 -7.92 9.07
N MET A 591 -39.77 -8.85 8.76
CA MET A 591 -40.76 -8.65 7.70
C MET A 591 -41.68 -7.46 8.03
N PRO A 592 -42.06 -6.63 7.02
CA PRO A 592 -43.13 -5.65 7.18
C PRO A 592 -44.43 -6.31 7.66
N THR A 593 -45.28 -5.57 8.39
CA THR A 593 -46.65 -5.96 8.79
C THR A 593 -46.82 -7.29 9.55
N ILE A 594 -45.76 -8.01 9.92
CA ILE A 594 -45.88 -9.28 10.65
C ILE A 594 -46.20 -9.06 12.14
N HIS A 595 -47.41 -9.43 12.54
CA HIS A 595 -47.80 -9.44 13.95
C HIS A 595 -47.10 -10.58 14.70
N ARG A 596 -46.53 -10.28 15.88
CA ARG A 596 -45.77 -11.24 16.70
C ARG A 596 -46.12 -11.09 18.18
N LYS A 597 -46.19 -12.22 18.89
CA LYS A 597 -46.55 -12.28 20.32
C LYS A 597 -45.69 -13.30 21.04
N ARG A 598 -45.37 -13.03 22.31
CA ARG A 598 -44.63 -13.95 23.17
C ARG A 598 -45.57 -14.89 23.91
N PHE A 599 -45.20 -16.15 23.96
CA PHE A 599 -45.88 -17.25 24.65
C PHE A 599 -44.85 -18.00 25.52
N ASN A 600 -45.29 -19.03 26.25
CA ASN A 600 -44.44 -19.77 27.20
C ASN A 600 -43.33 -20.58 26.50
N ASP A 601 -43.54 -20.95 25.24
CA ASP A 601 -42.63 -21.71 24.36
C ASP A 601 -41.70 -20.83 23.51
N GLY A 602 -42.03 -19.55 23.31
CA GLY A 602 -41.17 -18.62 22.56
C GLY A 602 -41.88 -17.41 21.97
N MET A 603 -41.38 -16.95 20.82
CA MET A 603 -42.04 -15.95 19.98
C MET A 603 -42.80 -16.66 18.85
N ARG A 604 -44.10 -16.37 18.75
CA ARG A 604 -44.98 -16.82 17.67
C ARG A 604 -45.37 -15.63 16.78
N TYR A 605 -45.58 -15.90 15.50
CA TYR A 605 -45.89 -14.97 14.43
C TYR A 605 -47.28 -15.30 13.87
N LEU A 606 -48.10 -14.27 13.62
CA LEU A 606 -49.45 -14.41 13.10
C LEU A 606 -49.41 -14.54 11.57
N VAL A 607 -49.83 -15.69 11.06
CA VAL A 607 -49.79 -16.03 9.62
C VAL A 607 -51.06 -16.77 9.19
N VAL A 608 -51.41 -16.66 7.91
CA VAL A 608 -52.47 -17.45 7.27
C VAL A 608 -51.81 -18.46 6.35
N ARG A 609 -52.22 -19.74 6.37
CA ARG A 609 -51.75 -20.72 5.38
C ARG A 609 -52.43 -20.49 4.03
N LYS A 610 -51.67 -20.55 2.94
CA LYS A 610 -52.21 -20.68 1.59
C LYS A 610 -52.59 -22.14 1.32
N SER A 611 -53.64 -22.32 0.52
CA SER A 611 -54.19 -23.62 0.12
C SER A 611 -53.68 -24.05 -1.25
#